data_AF-A0A3M2B2C6-F1
#
_entry.id   AF-A0A3M2B2C6-F1
#
_cell.length_a   1.000
_cell.length_b   1.000
_cell.length_c   1.000
_cell.angle_alpha   90.00
_cell.angle_beta   90.00
_cell.angle_gamma   90.00
#
_symmetry.space_group_name_H-M   'P 1'
#
loop_
_entity.id
_entity.type
_entity.pdbx_description
1 polymer ?
#
loop_
_entity_poly.entity_id
_entity_poly.type
_entity_poly.pdbx_seq_one_letter_code
_entity_poly.pdbx_strand_id
1 'polypeptide(L)'
;KRIKRLTTEIGYNGGPFYSWDGKFIVYRAYHPQTDEEIKEFQDLLRKRLVRPSKLELWVMTADGRRKQKISNLGQANFAPFMHPSNRKIIFSSNHHDPRGREFDLFLINRDGTGVEQITYTGDFDGFPMFSRDGKKLVWASNRTAKARGETNIYIADWVE
;
A
#
# COMPACT_ATOMS: atom_id res chain seq x y z
N LYS A 1 19.27 -7.52 21.65
CA LYS A 1 18.16 -7.62 20.66
C LYS A 1 18.66 -8.42 19.46
N ARG A 2 17.92 -9.42 18.95
CA ARG A 2 18.28 -10.13 17.70
C ARG A 2 17.60 -9.41 16.52
N ILE A 3 18.37 -8.62 15.77
CA ILE A 3 17.88 -7.86 14.61
C ILE A 3 18.08 -8.72 13.35
N LYS A 4 17.05 -8.87 12.51
CA LYS A 4 17.10 -9.63 11.25
C LYS A 4 16.51 -8.79 10.12
N ARG A 5 17.23 -8.70 8.99
CA ARG A 5 16.75 -8.11 7.74
C ARG A 5 15.88 -9.15 6.98
N LEU A 6 14.70 -8.75 6.51
CA LEU A 6 13.75 -9.64 5.81
C LEU A 6 13.73 -9.47 4.27
N THR A 7 14.10 -8.30 3.77
CA THR A 7 14.17 -7.98 2.33
C THR A 7 15.63 -7.83 1.89
N THR A 8 16.01 -8.45 0.79
CA THR A 8 17.40 -8.43 0.26
C THR A 8 17.46 -8.04 -1.21
N GLU A 9 16.31 -7.95 -1.84
CA GLU A 9 16.10 -7.59 -3.23
C GLU A 9 16.48 -6.11 -3.46
N ILE A 10 17.01 -5.78 -4.64
CA ILE A 10 17.28 -4.39 -5.05
C ILE A 10 15.95 -3.64 -5.10
N GLY A 11 15.95 -2.38 -4.62
CA GLY A 11 14.81 -1.49 -4.72
C GLY A 11 14.34 -0.94 -3.38
N TYR A 12 13.15 -0.33 -3.40
CA TYR A 12 12.53 0.27 -2.23
C TYR A 12 11.56 -0.72 -1.56
N ASN A 13 11.59 -0.78 -0.23
CA ASN A 13 10.65 -1.55 0.58
C ASN A 13 10.18 -0.67 1.74
N GLY A 14 8.88 -0.58 1.99
CA GLY A 14 8.37 0.30 3.05
C GLY A 14 6.95 0.02 3.51
N GLY A 15 6.54 0.74 4.56
CA GLY A 15 5.21 0.64 5.17
C GLY A 15 4.73 -0.78 5.48
N PRO A 16 5.52 -1.60 6.22
CA PRO A 16 5.10 -2.95 6.56
C PRO A 16 4.06 -2.97 7.69
N PHE A 17 3.09 -3.87 7.59
CA PHE A 17 2.12 -4.18 8.64
C PHE A 17 1.99 -5.69 8.80
N TYR A 18 1.80 -6.15 10.03
CA TYR A 18 1.46 -7.54 10.30
C TYR A 18 0.01 -7.84 9.91
N SER A 19 -0.25 -9.10 9.54
CA SER A 19 -1.58 -9.68 9.67
C SER A 19 -1.99 -9.76 11.14
N TRP A 20 -3.29 -9.81 11.40
CA TRP A 20 -3.82 -9.80 12.77
C TRP A 20 -3.46 -11.07 13.55
N ASP A 21 -3.21 -12.17 12.85
CA ASP A 21 -2.69 -13.42 13.43
C ASP A 21 -1.15 -13.46 13.52
N GLY A 22 -0.47 -12.41 13.08
CA GLY A 22 0.99 -12.28 13.10
C GLY A 22 1.74 -13.20 12.14
N LYS A 23 1.05 -13.94 11.26
CA LYS A 23 1.69 -14.93 10.36
C LYS A 23 2.26 -14.32 9.09
N PHE A 24 1.77 -13.17 8.67
CA PHE A 24 2.15 -12.51 7.43
C PHE A 24 2.52 -11.05 7.67
N ILE A 25 3.30 -10.50 6.75
CA ILE A 25 3.60 -9.07 6.65
C ILE A 25 3.15 -8.62 5.26
N VAL A 26 2.32 -7.58 5.21
CA VAL A 26 2.01 -6.84 3.98
C VAL A 26 2.86 -5.57 3.95
N TYR A 27 3.37 -5.20 2.78
CA TYR A 27 4.22 -4.04 2.60
C TYR A 27 4.12 -3.54 1.15
N ARG A 28 4.62 -2.33 0.89
CA ARG A 28 4.79 -1.83 -0.48
C ARG A 28 6.25 -1.95 -0.89
N ALA A 29 6.48 -2.23 -2.17
CA ALA A 29 7.82 -2.28 -2.72
C ALA A 29 7.88 -1.85 -4.18
N TYR A 30 9.06 -1.40 -4.58
CA TYR A 30 9.46 -1.26 -5.97
C TYR A 30 10.75 -2.05 -6.16
N HIS A 31 10.72 -3.05 -7.04
CA HIS A 31 11.89 -3.86 -7.40
C HIS A 31 12.16 -3.69 -8.89
N PRO A 32 13.14 -2.84 -9.28
CA PRO A 32 13.45 -2.62 -10.70
C PRO A 32 13.88 -3.92 -11.38
N GLN A 33 13.47 -4.12 -12.63
CA GLN A 33 13.70 -5.37 -13.37
C GLN A 33 14.65 -5.19 -14.55
N THR A 34 14.69 -4.01 -15.18
CA THR A 34 15.59 -3.74 -16.32
C THR A 34 16.86 -3.02 -15.90
N ASP A 35 17.91 -3.09 -16.72
CA ASP A 35 19.17 -2.40 -16.46
C ASP A 35 18.97 -0.88 -16.35
N GLU A 36 18.07 -0.32 -17.15
CA GLU A 36 17.70 1.10 -17.10
C GLU A 36 17.02 1.45 -15.77
N GLU A 37 16.06 0.63 -15.33
CA GLU A 37 15.36 0.83 -14.06
C GLU A 37 16.31 0.68 -12.86
N ILE A 38 17.22 -0.29 -12.90
CA ILE A 38 18.23 -0.51 -11.86
C ILE A 38 19.18 0.69 -11.80
N LYS A 39 19.67 1.15 -12.95
CA LYS A 39 20.54 2.33 -13.04
C LYS A 39 19.83 3.58 -12.52
N GLU A 40 18.59 3.82 -12.92
CA GLU A 40 17.80 4.94 -12.43
C GLU A 40 17.65 4.90 -10.90
N PHE A 41 17.29 3.73 -10.36
CA PHE A 41 17.16 3.55 -8.91
C PHE A 41 18.48 3.84 -8.17
N GLN A 42 19.61 3.33 -8.68
CA GLN A 42 20.93 3.58 -8.10
C GLN A 42 21.34 5.07 -8.21
N ASP A 43 21.05 5.73 -9.32
CA ASP A 43 21.32 7.16 -9.54
C ASP A 43 20.55 8.02 -8.52
N LEU A 44 19.29 7.69 -8.25
CA LEU A 44 18.47 8.34 -7.22
C LEU A 44 19.01 8.04 -5.81
N LEU A 45 19.37 6.78 -5.54
CA LEU A 45 19.87 6.38 -4.23
C LEU A 45 21.17 7.10 -3.85
N ARG A 46 22.09 7.29 -4.81
CA ARG A 46 23.32 8.10 -4.61
C ARG A 46 23.03 9.55 -4.22
N LYS A 47 21.89 10.08 -4.66
CA LYS A 47 21.39 11.42 -4.31
C LYS A 47 20.52 11.42 -3.04
N ARG A 48 20.39 10.27 -2.36
CA ARG A 48 19.49 10.07 -1.20
C ARG A 48 18.00 10.27 -1.53
N LEU A 49 17.60 9.94 -2.75
CA LEU A 49 16.24 10.06 -3.25
C LEU A 49 15.64 8.69 -3.55
N VAL A 50 14.31 8.63 -3.51
CA VAL A 50 13.49 7.52 -4.03
C VAL A 50 12.36 8.14 -4.84
N ARG A 51 11.99 7.50 -5.96
CA ARG A 51 10.84 7.88 -6.78
C ARG A 51 9.69 6.89 -6.52
N PRO A 52 8.73 7.20 -5.64
CA PRO A 52 7.66 6.28 -5.24
C PRO A 52 6.49 6.24 -6.24
N SER A 53 6.74 6.34 -7.54
CA SER A 53 5.67 6.41 -8.56
C SER A 53 5.16 5.03 -9.00
N LYS A 54 5.99 3.99 -8.89
CA LYS A 54 5.64 2.60 -9.22
C LYS A 54 5.82 1.73 -8.00
N LEU A 55 4.83 1.73 -7.12
CA LEU A 55 4.86 0.93 -5.89
C LEU A 55 3.77 -0.13 -5.99
N GLU A 56 4.14 -1.37 -5.68
CA GLU A 56 3.21 -2.50 -5.69
C GLU A 56 3.15 -3.10 -4.29
N LEU A 57 2.06 -3.79 -4.01
CA LEU A 57 1.84 -4.48 -2.77
C LEU A 57 2.47 -5.87 -2.80
N TRP A 58 3.08 -6.22 -1.68
CA TRP A 58 3.71 -7.50 -1.47
C TRP A 58 3.28 -8.08 -0.13
N VAL A 59 3.26 -9.40 -0.08
CA VAL A 59 3.05 -10.17 1.15
C VAL A 59 4.23 -11.12 1.35
N MET A 60 4.62 -11.36 2.60
CA MET A 60 5.58 -12.39 2.99
C MET A 60 5.13 -13.07 4.27
N THR A 61 5.68 -14.25 4.60
CA THR A 61 5.54 -14.81 5.95
C THR A 61 6.33 -13.95 6.95
N ALA A 62 5.91 -13.94 8.22
CA ALA A 62 6.51 -13.12 9.26
C ALA A 62 8.03 -13.37 9.51
N ASP A 63 8.54 -14.51 9.07
CA ASP A 63 9.96 -14.85 9.12
C ASP A 63 10.79 -14.39 7.90
N GLY A 64 10.14 -13.74 6.92
CA GLY A 64 10.74 -13.18 5.70
C GLY A 64 10.69 -14.09 4.47
N ARG A 65 10.07 -15.27 4.56
CA ARG A 65 9.96 -16.22 3.44
C ARG A 65 8.70 -15.95 2.60
N ARG A 66 8.55 -16.72 1.50
CA ARG A 66 7.37 -16.72 0.62
C ARG A 66 6.90 -15.32 0.22
N LYS A 67 7.84 -14.48 -0.22
CA LYS A 67 7.53 -13.15 -0.75
C LYS A 67 6.73 -13.31 -2.05
N GLN A 68 5.63 -12.59 -2.16
CA GLN A 68 4.77 -12.58 -3.32
C GLN A 68 4.31 -11.15 -3.61
N LYS A 69 4.44 -10.73 -4.87
CA LYS A 69 3.80 -9.52 -5.40
C LYS A 69 2.32 -9.82 -5.59
N ILE A 70 1.44 -9.01 -5.00
CA ILE A 70 -0.01 -9.25 -5.03
C ILE A 70 -0.77 -8.19 -5.84
N SER A 71 -0.16 -7.06 -6.17
CA SER A 71 -0.74 -6.08 -7.11
C SER A 71 0.18 -5.88 -8.31
N ASN A 72 -0.40 -5.53 -9.46
CA ASN A 72 0.34 -5.11 -10.65
C ASN A 72 -0.43 -3.99 -11.37
N LEU A 73 -0.60 -2.87 -10.68
CA LEU A 73 -1.46 -1.77 -11.11
C LEU A 73 -0.66 -0.63 -11.78
N GLY A 74 0.67 -0.69 -11.79
CA GLY A 74 1.52 0.16 -12.63
C GLY A 74 1.69 1.61 -12.16
N GLN A 75 1.03 1.99 -11.07
CA GLN A 75 1.09 3.32 -10.44
C GLN A 75 1.49 3.20 -8.96
N ALA A 76 1.16 4.20 -8.14
CA ALA A 76 1.47 4.19 -6.72
C ALA A 76 0.39 3.42 -5.95
N ASN A 77 0.75 2.24 -5.44
CA ASN A 77 -0.07 1.45 -4.53
C ASN A 77 0.64 1.40 -3.18
N PHE A 78 0.04 2.00 -2.16
CA PHE A 78 0.73 2.23 -0.89
C PHE A 78 -0.20 2.20 0.32
N ALA A 79 0.41 2.36 1.50
CA ALA A 79 -0.24 2.26 2.80
C ALA A 79 -1.17 1.03 2.94
N PRO A 80 -0.68 -0.20 2.65
CA PRO A 80 -1.51 -1.38 2.79
C PRO A 80 -1.81 -1.68 4.26
N PHE A 81 -3.01 -2.17 4.54
CA PHE A 81 -3.41 -2.62 5.86
C PHE A 81 -4.27 -3.89 5.76
N MET A 82 -4.04 -4.84 6.67
CA MET A 82 -4.74 -6.13 6.65
C MET A 82 -6.16 -5.98 7.22
N HIS A 83 -7.15 -6.54 6.54
CA HIS A 83 -8.46 -6.74 7.14
C HIS A 83 -8.37 -7.80 8.27
N PRO A 84 -9.12 -7.66 9.39
CA PRO A 84 -9.12 -8.63 10.50
C PRO A 84 -9.40 -10.08 10.13
N SER A 85 -10.09 -10.32 9.02
CA SER A 85 -10.29 -11.66 8.47
C SER A 85 -9.00 -12.32 7.94
N ASN A 86 -7.90 -11.57 7.81
CA ASN A 86 -6.62 -11.97 7.20
C ASN A 86 -6.70 -12.45 5.73
N ARG A 87 -7.83 -12.21 5.06
CA ARG A 87 -8.09 -12.60 3.67
C ARG A 87 -7.97 -11.45 2.67
N LYS A 88 -8.25 -10.23 3.11
CA LYS A 88 -8.26 -9.02 2.27
C LYS A 88 -7.28 -7.98 2.80
N ILE A 89 -6.80 -7.12 1.92
CA ILE A 89 -5.89 -6.01 2.19
C ILE A 89 -6.53 -4.75 1.62
N ILE A 90 -6.65 -3.72 2.44
CA ILE A 90 -7.03 -2.38 1.97
C ILE A 90 -5.78 -1.55 1.72
N PHE A 91 -5.79 -0.70 0.71
CA PHE A 91 -4.65 0.12 0.31
C PHE A 91 -5.12 1.39 -0.39
N SER A 92 -4.23 2.37 -0.52
CA SER A 92 -4.46 3.58 -1.31
C SER A 92 -3.81 3.43 -2.69
N SER A 93 -4.52 3.81 -3.75
CA SER A 93 -4.04 3.71 -5.12
C SER A 93 -4.57 4.83 -6.02
N ASN A 94 -3.70 5.29 -6.91
CA ASN A 94 -4.02 6.21 -8.00
C ASN A 94 -4.04 5.52 -9.38
N HIS A 95 -4.10 4.18 -9.43
CA HIS A 95 -4.01 3.46 -10.70
C HIS A 95 -5.15 3.74 -11.68
N HIS A 96 -6.31 4.16 -11.17
CA HIS A 96 -7.48 4.50 -11.96
C HIS A 96 -7.42 5.92 -12.54
N ASP A 97 -6.53 6.79 -12.02
CA ASP A 97 -6.37 8.17 -12.50
C ASP A 97 -5.19 8.28 -13.47
N PRO A 98 -5.42 8.56 -14.77
CA PRO A 98 -4.36 8.77 -15.75
C PRO A 98 -3.41 9.92 -15.40
N ARG A 99 -3.83 10.87 -14.56
CA ARG A 99 -3.00 11.99 -14.09
C ARG A 99 -2.17 11.63 -12.86
N GLY A 100 -2.46 10.51 -12.19
CA GLY A 100 -1.75 9.99 -11.03
C GLY A 100 -1.84 10.86 -9.78
N ARG A 101 -2.88 11.69 -9.64
CA ARG A 101 -3.07 12.62 -8.51
C ARG A 101 -4.23 12.24 -7.60
N GLU A 102 -5.28 11.65 -8.15
CA GLU A 102 -6.42 11.14 -7.38
C GLU A 102 -6.05 9.80 -6.77
N PHE A 103 -6.26 9.67 -5.47
CA PHE A 103 -6.00 8.45 -4.72
C PHE A 103 -7.29 8.01 -4.06
N ASP A 104 -7.69 6.78 -4.32
CA ASP A 104 -8.82 6.17 -3.63
C ASP A 104 -8.37 4.93 -2.86
N LEU A 105 -9.23 4.47 -1.95
CA LEU A 105 -9.04 3.22 -1.25
C LEU A 105 -9.53 2.07 -2.11
N PHE A 106 -8.73 1.01 -2.13
CA PHE A 106 -9.02 -0.23 -2.82
C PHE A 106 -8.83 -1.41 -1.87
N LEU A 107 -9.58 -2.47 -2.13
CA LEU A 107 -9.50 -3.75 -1.45
C LEU A 107 -8.97 -4.79 -2.43
N ILE A 108 -8.14 -5.72 -1.97
CA ILE A 108 -7.61 -6.82 -2.77
C ILE A 108 -7.54 -8.08 -1.91
N ASN A 109 -7.79 -9.24 -2.50
CA ASN A 109 -7.55 -10.51 -1.82
C ASN A 109 -6.04 -10.71 -1.59
N ARG A 110 -5.67 -11.43 -0.52
CA ARG A 110 -4.27 -11.71 -0.18
C ARG A 110 -3.52 -12.48 -1.27
N ASP A 111 -4.23 -13.19 -2.14
CA ASP A 111 -3.66 -13.88 -3.30
C ASP A 111 -3.46 -12.97 -4.53
N GLY A 112 -3.90 -11.71 -4.45
CA GLY A 112 -3.80 -10.71 -5.51
C GLY A 112 -5.02 -10.61 -6.44
N THR A 113 -6.07 -11.39 -6.19
CA THR A 113 -7.31 -11.34 -6.98
C THR A 113 -8.32 -10.34 -6.41
N GLY A 114 -9.36 -10.03 -7.18
CA GLY A 114 -10.54 -9.30 -6.68
C GLY A 114 -10.24 -7.88 -6.22
N VAL A 115 -9.49 -7.11 -7.02
CA VAL A 115 -9.32 -5.68 -6.78
C VAL A 115 -10.68 -5.00 -6.87
N GLU A 116 -11.04 -4.24 -5.84
CA GLU A 116 -12.31 -3.54 -5.69
C GLU A 116 -12.05 -2.11 -5.20
N GLN A 117 -12.74 -1.13 -5.79
CA GLN A 117 -12.68 0.27 -5.36
C GLN A 117 -13.68 0.54 -4.24
N ILE A 118 -13.23 1.16 -3.15
CA ILE A 118 -14.01 1.41 -1.93
C ILE A 118 -14.46 2.86 -1.82
N THR A 119 -13.64 3.80 -2.28
CA THR A 119 -13.94 5.23 -2.25
C THR A 119 -13.89 5.85 -3.65
N TYR A 120 -14.57 6.99 -3.81
CA TYR A 120 -14.78 7.64 -5.11
C TYR A 120 -14.79 9.16 -4.94
N THR A 121 -13.77 9.71 -4.28
CA THR A 121 -13.83 11.11 -3.81
C THR A 121 -13.50 12.15 -4.87
N GLY A 122 -12.84 11.78 -5.98
CA GLY A 122 -12.31 12.78 -6.91
C GLY A 122 -11.04 13.49 -6.42
N ASP A 123 -10.51 13.11 -5.25
CA ASP A 123 -9.36 13.76 -4.59
C ASP A 123 -8.50 12.69 -3.89
N PHE A 124 -8.01 12.95 -2.68
CA PHE A 124 -7.15 12.06 -1.92
C PHE A 124 -7.93 11.36 -0.81
N ASP A 125 -7.90 10.03 -0.84
CA ASP A 125 -8.16 9.11 0.26
C ASP A 125 -6.94 8.19 0.45
N GLY A 126 -6.43 8.10 1.69
CA GLY A 126 -5.23 7.33 1.98
C GLY A 126 -5.03 6.94 3.44
N PHE A 127 -3.98 6.15 3.67
CA PHE A 127 -3.61 5.63 4.99
C PHE A 127 -4.74 4.88 5.73
N PRO A 128 -5.41 3.90 5.07
CA PRO A 128 -6.53 3.18 5.67
C PRO A 128 -6.08 2.25 6.80
N MET A 129 -6.92 2.11 7.83
CA MET A 129 -6.76 1.09 8.87
C MET A 129 -8.11 0.54 9.33
N PHE A 130 -8.21 -0.78 9.42
CA PHE A 130 -9.36 -1.44 10.04
C PHE A 130 -9.22 -1.45 11.56
N SER A 131 -10.34 -1.27 12.25
CA SER A 131 -10.51 -1.66 13.65
C SER A 131 -10.34 -3.18 13.82
N ARG A 132 -9.96 -3.61 15.03
CA ARG A 132 -9.66 -5.02 15.33
C ARG A 132 -10.85 -5.95 15.14
N ASP A 133 -12.07 -5.47 15.37
CA ASP A 133 -13.30 -6.24 15.17
C ASP A 133 -13.81 -6.21 13.72
N GLY A 134 -13.16 -5.44 12.84
CA GLY A 134 -13.51 -5.33 11.42
C GLY A 134 -14.76 -4.49 11.16
N LYS A 135 -15.31 -3.79 12.16
CA LYS A 135 -16.57 -3.05 12.03
C LYS A 135 -16.40 -1.60 11.62
N LYS A 136 -15.18 -1.07 11.76
CA LYS A 136 -14.84 0.31 11.42
C LYS A 136 -13.61 0.36 10.52
N LEU A 137 -13.64 1.29 9.56
CA LEU A 137 -12.49 1.71 8.76
C LEU A 137 -12.17 3.17 9.09
N VAL A 138 -10.90 3.49 9.34
CA VAL A 138 -10.40 4.86 9.45
C VAL A 138 -9.44 5.18 8.30
N TRP A 139 -9.44 6.41 7.80
CA TRP A 139 -8.52 6.87 6.75
C TRP A 139 -8.38 8.39 6.75
N ALA A 140 -7.34 8.89 6.09
CA ALA A 140 -7.12 10.32 5.84
C ALA A 140 -7.72 10.70 4.48
N SER A 141 -8.34 11.88 4.39
CA SER A 141 -9.15 12.25 3.23
C SER A 141 -9.29 13.76 3.04
N ASN A 142 -9.41 14.17 1.77
CA ASN A 142 -9.71 15.56 1.36
C ASN A 142 -11.20 15.77 1.01
N ARG A 143 -12.08 14.80 1.23
CA ARG A 143 -13.48 14.83 0.73
C ARG A 143 -14.35 16.03 1.15
N THR A 144 -13.99 16.75 2.19
CA THR A 144 -14.69 18.00 2.60
C THR A 144 -13.75 19.22 2.63
N ALA A 145 -12.60 19.11 1.96
CA ALA A 145 -11.61 20.18 1.90
C ALA A 145 -12.21 21.47 1.33
N LYS A 146 -12.07 22.56 2.07
CA LYS A 146 -12.40 23.92 1.63
C LYS A 146 -11.19 24.61 0.98
N ALA A 147 -9.99 24.12 1.28
CA ALA A 147 -8.73 24.57 0.68
C ALA A 147 -7.88 23.38 0.24
N ARG A 148 -7.06 23.59 -0.80
CA ARG A 148 -6.14 22.57 -1.30
C ARG A 148 -5.19 22.10 -0.19
N GLY A 149 -5.11 20.78 0.01
CA GLY A 149 -4.25 20.17 1.02
C GLY A 149 -4.87 20.06 2.41
N GLU A 150 -6.17 20.40 2.57
CA GLU A 150 -6.90 20.19 3.81
C GLU A 150 -7.28 18.70 3.98
N THR A 151 -6.34 17.93 4.52
CA THR A 151 -6.53 16.51 4.82
C THR A 151 -7.03 16.31 6.24
N ASN A 152 -8.14 15.59 6.42
CA ASN A 152 -8.74 15.27 7.71
C ASN A 152 -8.88 13.75 7.91
N ILE A 153 -9.17 13.31 9.13
CA ILE A 153 -9.38 11.89 9.46
C ILE A 153 -10.87 11.56 9.47
N TYR A 154 -11.22 10.46 8.82
CA TYR A 154 -12.59 9.97 8.71
C TYR A 154 -12.68 8.55 9.27
N ILE A 155 -13.88 8.20 9.72
CA ILE A 155 -14.23 6.87 10.17
C ILE A 155 -15.59 6.52 9.56
N ALA A 156 -15.77 5.26 9.16
CA ALA A 156 -17.04 4.73 8.72
C ALA A 156 -17.29 3.35 9.33
N ASP A 157 -18.55 2.98 9.42
CA ASP A 157 -18.95 1.59 9.58
C ASP A 157 -18.57 0.79 8.34
N TRP A 158 -17.96 -0.37 8.56
CA TRP A 158 -17.62 -1.32 7.52
C TRP A 158 -18.70 -2.40 7.46
N VAL A 159 -19.21 -2.63 6.26
CA VAL A 159 -20.17 -3.68 5.93
C VAL A 159 -19.55 -4.51 4.81
N GLU A 160 -19.48 -5.82 4.99
CA GLU A 160 -18.99 -6.77 3.97
C GLU A 160 -20.01 -7.00 2.85
#